data_AF-A0A2X3JPP9-F1
#
_entry.id   AF-A0A2X3JPP9-F1
#
_cell.length_a   1.000
_cell.length_b   1.000
_cell.length_c   1.000
_cell.angle_alpha   90.00
_cell.angle_beta   90.00
_cell.angle_gamma   90.00
#
_symmetry.space_group_name_H-M   'P 1'
#
loop_
_entity.id
_entity.type
_entity.pdbx_description
1 polymer ?
#
loop_
_entity_poly.entity_id
_entity_poly.type
_entity_poly.pdbx_seq_one_letter_code
_entity_poly.pdbx_strand_id
1 'polypeptide(L)'
;MGPGQALQLFDGSNQVFDAEITSASKKSVEVKVLEGKIDDRESPLHIHLGQVMSRGEKMEFTIQKSIELGVSLITPLFSERCGVKLDSERLNKKLQQWQKIAIAACEQCGRNRVPEIRPAMDLEAWWCRAG
;
A
#
# COMPACT_ATOMS: atom_id res chain seq x y z
N MET A 1 8.32 16.43 -15.87
CA MET A 1 9.22 16.80 -14.77
C MET A 1 10.63 16.95 -15.31
N GLY A 2 11.43 17.89 -14.81
CA GLY A 2 12.78 18.18 -15.34
C GLY A 2 13.74 18.72 -14.26
N PRO A 3 15.04 18.90 -14.59
CA PRO A 3 16.03 19.37 -13.63
C PRO A 3 15.65 20.68 -12.95
N GLY A 4 15.97 20.83 -11.66
CA GLY A 4 15.64 21.99 -10.83
C GLY A 4 14.23 21.97 -10.21
N GLN A 5 13.40 20.97 -10.54
CA GLN A 5 12.09 20.83 -9.89
C GLN A 5 12.20 20.14 -8.53
N ALA A 6 11.47 20.69 -7.55
CA ALA A 6 11.32 20.11 -6.23
C ALA A 6 10.35 18.91 -6.25
N LEU A 7 10.66 17.92 -5.43
CA LEU A 7 9.86 16.74 -5.15
C LEU A 7 9.89 16.42 -3.66
N GLN A 8 8.89 15.68 -3.23
CA GLN A 8 8.88 15.07 -1.91
C GLN A 8 8.88 13.55 -2.08
N LEU A 9 9.87 12.90 -1.47
CA LEU A 9 10.01 11.46 -1.44
C LEU A 9 9.56 10.94 -0.07
N PHE A 10 9.08 9.70 -0.03
CA PHE A 10 8.91 8.95 1.20
C PHE A 10 9.33 7.50 0.95
N ASP A 11 9.72 6.80 2.02
CA ASP A 11 10.23 5.43 1.96
C ASP A 11 9.41 4.46 2.84
N GLY A 12 8.34 4.95 3.47
CA GLY A 12 7.52 4.18 4.41
C GLY A 12 7.98 4.28 5.87
N SER A 13 9.08 4.99 6.17
CA SER A 13 9.61 5.17 7.54
C SER A 13 8.84 6.19 8.38
N ASN A 14 7.75 6.76 7.85
CA ASN A 14 7.04 7.91 8.39
C ASN A 14 7.79 9.25 8.30
N GLN A 15 8.82 9.29 7.47
CA GLN A 15 9.54 10.51 7.11
C GLN A 15 9.22 10.90 5.68
N VAL A 16 9.30 12.20 5.44
CA VAL A 16 9.34 12.78 4.10
C VAL A 16 10.69 13.42 3.87
N PHE A 17 11.18 13.32 2.64
CA PHE A 17 12.45 13.86 2.23
C PHE A 17 12.22 14.84 1.11
N ASP A 18 12.56 16.10 1.34
CA ASP A 18 12.54 17.09 0.28
C ASP A 18 13.72 16.77 -0.67
N ALA A 19 13.47 16.82 -1.97
CA ALA A 19 14.45 16.45 -2.98
C ALA A 19 14.34 17.36 -4.21
N GLU A 20 15.42 17.45 -4.97
CA GLU A 20 15.47 18.20 -6.22
C GLU A 20 15.92 17.30 -7.36
N ILE A 21 15.25 17.37 -8.51
CA ILE A 21 15.68 16.64 -9.71
C ILE A 21 16.99 17.23 -10.22
N THR A 22 18.04 16.42 -10.26
CA THR A 22 19.34 16.83 -10.82
C THR A 22 19.45 16.47 -12.30
N SER A 23 18.85 15.36 -12.72
CA SER A 23 18.81 14.94 -14.11
C SER A 23 17.52 14.14 -14.41
N ALA A 24 16.99 14.26 -15.63
CA ALA A 24 15.82 13.50 -16.06
C ALA A 24 15.99 13.06 -17.51
N SER A 25 15.85 11.76 -17.75
CA SER A 25 15.84 11.12 -19.06
C SER A 25 14.56 10.31 -19.27
N LYS A 26 14.38 9.71 -20.45
CA LYS A 26 13.22 8.83 -20.73
C LYS A 26 13.16 7.59 -19.82
N LYS A 27 14.28 7.14 -19.25
CA LYS A 27 14.38 5.88 -18.49
C LYS A 27 14.90 6.05 -17.06
N SER A 28 15.39 7.23 -16.70
CA SER A 28 15.99 7.49 -15.40
C SER A 28 15.68 8.90 -14.93
N VAL A 29 15.52 9.06 -13.63
CA VAL A 29 15.46 10.35 -12.95
C VAL A 29 16.43 10.26 -11.79
N GLU A 30 17.36 11.21 -11.71
CA GLU A 30 18.26 11.35 -10.57
C GLU A 30 17.80 12.54 -9.73
N VAL A 31 17.88 12.36 -8.42
CA VAL A 31 17.41 13.36 -7.45
C VAL A 31 18.47 13.52 -6.37
N LYS A 32 18.63 14.77 -5.91
CA LYS A 32 19.41 15.08 -4.72
C LYS A 32 18.47 15.15 -3.53
N VAL A 33 18.63 14.24 -2.58
CA VAL A 33 17.92 14.28 -1.30
C VAL A 33 18.49 15.42 -0.45
N LEU A 34 17.61 16.24 0.11
CA LEU A 34 17.96 17.36 0.98
C LEU A 34 17.78 16.92 2.45
N GLU A 35 16.79 17.50 3.14
CA GLU A 35 16.49 17.20 4.54
C GLU A 35 15.32 16.23 4.66
N GLY A 36 15.42 15.33 5.63
CA GLY A 36 14.33 14.44 6.03
C GLY A 36 13.68 14.93 7.32
N LYS A 37 12.35 14.86 7.40
CA LYS A 37 11.60 15.18 8.62
C LYS A 37 10.50 14.16 8.87
N ILE A 38 10.19 13.94 10.14
CA ILE A 38 9.00 13.17 10.52
C ILE A 38 7.77 13.98 10.10
N ASP A 39 6.85 13.32 9.41
CA ASP A 39 5.56 13.87 9.01
C ASP A 39 4.52 12.77 9.22
N ASP A 40 4.10 12.61 10.48
CA ASP A 40 3.17 11.56 10.87
C ASP A 40 1.74 11.95 10.51
N ARG A 41 1.20 11.26 9.51
CA ARG A 41 -0.17 11.46 9.00
C ARG A 41 -1.06 10.26 9.27
N GLU A 42 -0.60 9.35 10.11
CA GLU A 42 -1.31 8.14 10.43
C GLU A 42 -2.43 8.39 11.45
N SER A 43 -3.50 7.60 11.33
CA SER A 43 -4.54 7.58 12.36
C SER A 43 -3.98 7.02 13.66
N PRO A 44 -4.34 7.57 14.84
CA PRO A 44 -3.99 6.96 16.12
C PRO A 44 -4.72 5.62 16.35
N LEU A 45 -5.78 5.35 15.58
CA LEU A 45 -6.50 4.08 15.63
C LEU A 45 -5.88 3.07 14.66
N HIS A 46 -5.39 1.96 15.20
CA HIS A 46 -4.90 0.84 14.40
C HIS A 46 -6.07 0.01 13.85
N ILE A 47 -6.33 0.12 12.55
CA ILE A 47 -7.39 -0.65 11.89
C ILE A 47 -6.77 -1.80 11.10
N HIS A 48 -7.15 -3.02 11.45
CA HIS A 48 -6.86 -4.24 10.69
C HIS A 48 -8.10 -4.68 9.91
N LEU A 49 -8.06 -4.51 8.58
CA LEU A 49 -9.13 -4.93 7.69
C LEU A 49 -8.92 -6.40 7.25
N GLY A 50 -9.80 -7.29 7.71
CA GLY A 50 -9.99 -8.61 7.13
C GLY A 50 -10.96 -8.55 5.96
N GLN A 51 -10.47 -8.63 4.72
CA GLN A 51 -11.29 -8.47 3.51
C GLN A 51 -11.43 -9.79 2.75
N VAL A 52 -12.65 -10.35 2.70
CA VAL A 52 -12.94 -11.50 1.84
C VAL A 52 -12.67 -11.14 0.38
N MET A 53 -11.86 -11.97 -0.31
CA MET A 53 -11.44 -11.69 -1.68
C MET A 53 -12.63 -11.60 -2.62
N SER A 54 -12.68 -10.49 -3.35
CA SER A 54 -13.71 -10.20 -4.35
C SER A 54 -13.16 -10.43 -5.76
N ARG A 55 -14.05 -10.80 -6.69
CA ARG A 55 -13.70 -10.97 -8.11
C ARG A 55 -13.51 -9.61 -8.79
N GLY A 56 -12.60 -9.56 -9.76
CA GLY A 56 -12.36 -8.38 -10.60
C GLY A 56 -11.75 -7.21 -9.81
N GLU A 57 -12.06 -6.00 -10.26
CA GLU A 57 -11.47 -4.74 -9.78
C GLU A 57 -11.99 -4.30 -8.41
N LYS A 58 -13.04 -4.93 -7.89
CA LYS A 58 -13.63 -4.58 -6.58
C LYS A 58 -12.62 -4.66 -5.44
N MET A 59 -11.72 -5.65 -5.49
CA MET A 59 -10.67 -5.80 -4.48
C MET A 59 -9.66 -4.65 -4.55
N GLU A 60 -9.29 -4.24 -5.76
CA GLU A 60 -8.34 -3.17 -6.02
C GLU A 60 -8.90 -1.82 -5.54
N PHE A 61 -10.17 -1.54 -5.83
CA PHE A 61 -10.89 -0.38 -5.30
C PHE A 61 -10.98 -0.40 -3.76
N THR A 62 -11.29 -1.57 -3.17
CA THR A 62 -11.38 -1.71 -1.71
C THR A 62 -10.04 -1.42 -1.05
N ILE A 63 -8.94 -1.94 -1.59
CA ILE A 63 -7.60 -1.65 -1.09
C ILE A 63 -7.33 -0.16 -1.18
N GLN A 64 -7.45 0.44 -2.37
CA GLN A 64 -7.19 1.87 -2.55
C GLN A 64 -7.93 2.74 -1.53
N LYS A 65 -9.26 2.54 -1.40
CA LYS A 65 -10.08 3.35 -0.48
C LYS A 65 -9.82 3.05 0.98
N SER A 66 -9.49 1.81 1.34
CA SER A 66 -9.11 1.48 2.71
C SER A 66 -7.81 2.19 3.13
N ILE A 67 -6.84 2.30 2.21
CA ILE A 67 -5.58 3.01 2.45
C ILE A 67 -5.83 4.51 2.61
N GLU A 68 -6.64 5.12 1.72
CA GLU A 68 -7.04 6.53 1.83
C GLU A 68 -7.76 6.84 3.16
N LEU A 69 -8.50 5.86 3.70
CA LEU A 69 -9.22 5.97 4.98
C LEU A 69 -8.37 5.66 6.23
N GLY A 70 -7.07 5.41 6.06
CA GLY A 70 -6.15 5.23 7.19
C GLY A 70 -6.07 3.79 7.73
N VAL A 71 -6.50 2.78 6.98
CA VAL A 71 -6.28 1.37 7.38
C VAL A 71 -4.79 1.10 7.52
N SER A 72 -4.40 0.44 8.61
CA SER A 72 -2.99 0.18 8.95
C SER A 72 -2.51 -1.18 8.44
N LEU A 73 -3.44 -2.13 8.28
CA LEU A 73 -3.15 -3.50 7.92
C LEU A 73 -4.31 -4.12 7.15
N ILE A 74 -4.03 -4.84 6.07
CA ILE A 74 -5.04 -5.58 5.30
C ILE A 74 -4.66 -7.06 5.26
N THR A 75 -5.62 -7.94 5.52
CA THR A 75 -5.48 -9.38 5.28
C THR A 75 -6.59 -9.84 4.32
N PRO A 76 -6.24 -10.28 3.11
CA PRO A 76 -7.20 -10.91 2.20
C PRO A 76 -7.66 -12.25 2.78
N LEU A 77 -8.96 -12.53 2.70
CA LEU A 77 -9.56 -13.71 3.31
C LEU A 77 -10.21 -14.63 2.27
N PHE A 78 -10.01 -15.93 2.47
CA PHE A 78 -10.85 -16.97 1.86
C PHE A 78 -12.08 -17.22 2.75
N SER A 79 -13.22 -17.53 2.13
CA SER A 79 -14.45 -17.94 2.82
C SER A 79 -15.19 -18.99 2.01
N GLU A 80 -16.10 -19.74 2.64
CA GLU A 80 -16.87 -20.81 1.99
C GLU A 80 -17.64 -20.35 0.74
N ARG A 81 -18.10 -19.09 0.74
CA ARG A 81 -18.84 -18.49 -0.39
C ARG A 81 -17.91 -17.79 -1.39
N CYS A 82 -16.60 -17.78 -1.15
CA CYS A 82 -15.62 -17.20 -2.05
C CYS A 82 -15.35 -18.17 -3.20
N GLY A 83 -15.96 -17.92 -4.35
CA GLY A 83 -15.70 -18.70 -5.57
C GLY A 83 -14.34 -18.43 -6.22
N VAL A 84 -13.36 -17.92 -5.48
CA VAL A 84 -12.01 -17.57 -5.95
C VAL A 84 -11.04 -18.66 -5.50
N LYS A 85 -10.82 -19.65 -6.38
CA LYS A 85 -9.72 -20.61 -6.23
C LYS A 85 -8.55 -20.10 -7.06
N LEU A 86 -7.55 -19.54 -6.40
CA LEU A 86 -6.29 -19.18 -7.02
C LEU A 86 -5.24 -20.21 -6.60
N ASP A 87 -4.41 -20.63 -7.55
CA ASP A 87 -3.17 -21.28 -7.21
C ASP A 87 -2.24 -20.28 -6.47
N SER A 88 -1.21 -20.82 -5.81
CA SER A 88 -0.27 -20.02 -5.02
C SER A 88 0.46 -18.97 -5.85
N GLU A 89 0.78 -19.26 -7.12
CA GLU A 89 1.48 -18.33 -8.00
C GLU A 89 0.62 -17.11 -8.35
N ARG A 90 -0.64 -17.34 -8.75
CA ARG A 90 -1.60 -16.28 -9.05
C ARG A 90 -1.92 -15.43 -7.82
N LEU A 91 -2.05 -16.08 -6.66
CA LEU A 91 -2.26 -15.36 -5.41
C LEU A 91 -1.09 -14.43 -5.09
N ASN A 92 0.15 -14.92 -5.23
CA ASN A 92 1.34 -14.10 -5.02
C ASN A 92 1.41 -12.91 -5.99
N LYS A 93 1.08 -13.10 -7.26
CA LYS A 93 0.99 -12.00 -8.24
C LYS A 93 -0.06 -10.97 -7.84
N LYS A 94 -1.22 -11.42 -7.32
CA LYS A 94 -2.27 -10.53 -6.82
C LYS A 94 -1.83 -9.76 -5.58
N LEU A 95 -1.19 -10.40 -4.60
CA LEU A 95 -0.62 -9.72 -3.43
C LEU A 95 0.38 -8.63 -3.83
N GLN A 96 1.29 -8.92 -4.76
CA GLN A 96 2.23 -7.92 -5.28
C GLN A 96 1.53 -6.76 -5.98
N GLN A 97 0.52 -7.05 -6.81
CA GLN A 97 -0.29 -6.01 -7.47
C GLN A 97 -0.99 -5.12 -6.43
N TRP A 98 -1.58 -5.73 -5.40
CA TRP A 98 -2.27 -5.03 -4.32
C TRP A 98 -1.32 -4.17 -3.49
N GLN A 99 -0.11 -4.65 -3.22
CA GLN A 99 0.91 -3.86 -2.52
C GLN A 99 1.31 -2.62 -3.33
N LYS A 100 1.42 -2.74 -4.66
CA LYS A 100 1.66 -1.58 -5.54
C LYS A 100 0.50 -0.57 -5.50
N ILE A 101 -0.74 -1.05 -5.45
CA ILE A 101 -1.91 -0.17 -5.30
C ILE A 101 -1.88 0.55 -3.95
N ALA A 102 -1.49 -0.13 -2.87
CA ALA A 102 -1.34 0.50 -1.57
C ALA A 102 -0.26 1.59 -1.57
N ILE A 103 0.89 1.35 -2.21
CA ILE A 103 1.95 2.36 -2.37
C ILE A 103 1.40 3.58 -3.14
N ALA A 104 0.78 3.37 -4.30
CA ALA A 104 0.22 4.46 -5.10
C ALA A 104 -0.88 5.24 -4.37
N ALA A 105 -1.70 4.55 -3.56
CA ALA A 105 -2.70 5.21 -2.72
C ALA A 105 -2.02 6.07 -1.64
N CYS A 106 -0.94 5.59 -1.02
CA CYS A 106 -0.15 6.38 -0.06
C CYS A 106 0.46 7.63 -0.71
N GLU A 107 1.05 7.48 -1.90
CA GLU A 107 1.57 8.60 -2.71
C GLU A 107 0.49 9.67 -2.96
N GLN A 108 -0.73 9.23 -3.28
CA GLN A 108 -1.83 10.12 -3.63
C GLN A 108 -2.48 10.81 -2.42
N CYS A 109 -2.71 10.07 -1.33
CA CYS A 109 -3.34 10.60 -0.11
C CYS A 109 -2.32 11.24 0.85
N GLY A 110 -1.02 11.11 0.55
CA GLY A 110 0.07 11.68 1.31
C GLY A 110 0.39 10.94 2.60
N ARG A 111 0.04 9.66 2.73
CA ARG A 111 0.47 8.83 3.87
C ARG A 111 1.93 8.44 3.70
N ASN A 112 2.69 8.55 4.79
CA ASN A 112 4.13 8.30 4.79
C ASN A 112 4.52 6.92 5.34
N ARG A 113 3.52 6.11 5.71
CA ARG A 113 3.66 4.67 5.97
C ARG A 113 2.81 3.91 4.99
N VAL A 114 3.40 2.89 4.38
CA VAL A 114 2.68 1.98 3.50
C VAL A 114 2.11 0.83 4.33
N PRO A 115 0.79 0.64 4.35
CA PRO A 115 0.17 -0.50 5.03
C PRO A 115 0.65 -1.84 4.47
N GLU A 116 0.83 -2.81 5.36
CA GLU A 116 1.12 -4.18 4.98
C GLU A 116 -0.15 -4.84 4.40
N ILE A 117 0.01 -5.53 3.27
CA ILE A 117 -0.97 -6.49 2.79
C ILE A 117 -0.44 -7.90 3.07
N ARG A 118 -1.00 -8.54 4.10
CA ARG A 118 -0.58 -9.87 4.55
C ARG A 118 -0.91 -10.97 3.54
N PRO A 119 -0.24 -12.13 3.63
CA PRO A 119 -0.66 -13.34 2.93
C PRO A 119 -2.13 -13.65 3.18
N ALA A 120 -2.82 -14.13 2.16
CA ALA A 120 -4.21 -14.51 2.30
C ALA A 120 -4.35 -15.73 3.24
N MET A 121 -5.43 -15.76 4.02
CA MET A 121 -5.73 -16.85 4.94
C MET A 121 -7.23 -17.11 5.03
N ASP A 122 -7.62 -18.24 5.59
CA ASP A 122 -9.03 -18.55 5.82
C ASP A 122 -9.65 -17.61 6.86
N LEU A 123 -10.92 -17.25 6.67
CA LEU A 123 -11.68 -16.37 7.56
C LEU A 123 -11.64 -16.85 9.02
N GLU A 124 -11.82 -18.15 9.24
CA GLU A 124 -11.77 -18.75 10.59
C GLU A 124 -10.39 -18.61 11.23
N ALA A 125 -9.33 -18.85 10.46
CA ALA A 125 -7.95 -18.71 10.92
C ALA A 125 -7.62 -17.25 11.27
N TRP A 126 -8.14 -16.29 10.52
CA TRP A 126 -7.99 -14.87 10.80
C TRP A 126 -8.72 -14.48 12.08
N TRP A 127 -9.97 -14.92 12.25
CA TRP A 127 -10.77 -14.64 13.44
C TRP A 127 -10.08 -15.09 14.73
N CYS A 128 -9.50 -16.29 14.74
CA CYS A 128 -8.77 -16.82 15.89
C CYS A 128 -7.47 -16.06 16.21
N ARG A 129 -6.93 -15.26 15.28
CA ARG A 129 -5.66 -14.51 15.43
C ARG A 129 -5.86 -13.00 15.55
N ALA A 130 -7.07 -12.49 15.35
CA ALA A 130 -7.39 -11.07 15.33
C ALA A 130 -7.68 -10.48 16.73
N GLY A 131 -7.36 -11.24 17.79
CA GLY A 131 -7.46 -10.81 19.20
C GLY A 131 -6.18 -10.16 19.70
#